data_AF-A0A6A3GFY6-F1
#
_entry.id   AF-A0A6A3GFY6-F1
#
_cell.length_a   1.000
_cell.length_b   1.000
_cell.length_c   1.000
_cell.angle_alpha   90.00
_cell.angle_beta   90.00
_cell.angle_gamma   90.00
#
_symmetry.space_group_name_H-M   'P 1'
#
loop_
_entity.id
_entity.type
_entity.pdbx_description
1 polymer ?
#
loop_
_entity_poly.entity_id
_entity_poly.type
_entity_poly.pdbx_seq_one_letter_code
_entity_poly.pdbx_strand_id
1 'polypeptide(L)'
;MARETATPGYFTSWSFMEQELRSTFLLANVAYRHRSSFLRCKQGKRSLQDYVMELHNLEAAMAGAPLSEDVKVTVFMDGVRTGPVRTELFRHCHVGGPLRVLRARAHASCRSN
;
A
#
# COMPACT_ATOMS: atom_id res chain seq x y z
N MET A 1 -44.61 -27.09 -14.99
CA MET A 1 -43.80 -26.70 -13.82
C MET A 1 -42.43 -27.37 -13.95
N ALA A 2 -41.46 -26.69 -14.57
CA ALA A 2 -40.09 -27.21 -14.68
C ALA A 2 -39.41 -27.03 -13.31
N ARG A 3 -38.92 -28.12 -12.72
CA ARG A 3 -38.12 -28.06 -11.51
C ARG A 3 -36.78 -27.42 -11.89
N GLU A 4 -36.51 -26.24 -11.36
CA GLU A 4 -35.15 -25.70 -11.35
C GLU A 4 -34.27 -26.71 -10.62
N THR A 5 -33.41 -27.39 -11.37
CA THR A 5 -32.35 -28.22 -10.81
C THR A 5 -31.35 -27.27 -10.17
N ALA A 6 -31.46 -27.08 -8.85
CA ALA A 6 -30.40 -26.48 -8.06
C ALA A 6 -29.11 -27.25 -8.37
N THR A 7 -28.14 -26.55 -8.97
CA THR A 7 -26.80 -27.07 -9.26
C THR A 7 -26.27 -27.80 -8.01
N PRO A 8 -25.88 -29.08 -8.11
CA PRO A 8 -25.43 -29.85 -6.95
C PRO A 8 -24.34 -29.08 -6.22
N GLY A 9 -24.54 -28.87 -4.91
CA GLY A 9 -23.76 -27.96 -4.07
C GLY A 9 -22.26 -28.03 -4.32
N TYR A 10 -21.68 -26.86 -4.62
CA TYR A 10 -20.28 -26.63 -5.01
C TYR A 10 -19.22 -26.98 -3.94
N PHE A 11 -19.57 -27.68 -2.85
CA PHE A 11 -18.61 -28.09 -1.83
C PHE A 11 -18.90 -29.51 -1.34
N THR A 12 -18.18 -30.47 -1.91
CA THR A 12 -18.34 -31.92 -1.66
C THR A 12 -17.61 -32.40 -0.39
N SER A 13 -16.71 -31.60 0.18
CA SER A 13 -15.98 -31.89 1.43
C SER A 13 -15.47 -30.61 2.08
N TRP A 14 -15.32 -30.60 3.41
CA TRP A 14 -14.66 -29.53 4.16
C TRP A 14 -13.24 -29.26 3.64
N SER A 15 -12.45 -30.31 3.39
CA SER A 15 -11.08 -30.17 2.90
C SER A 15 -11.01 -29.50 1.52
N PHE A 16 -11.97 -29.81 0.65
CA PHE A 16 -12.10 -29.21 -0.68
C PHE A 16 -12.46 -27.72 -0.57
N MET A 17 -13.42 -27.37 0.29
CA MET A 17 -13.79 -25.98 0.56
C MET A 17 -12.61 -25.18 1.13
N GLU A 18 -11.89 -25.73 2.11
CA GLU A 18 -10.72 -25.08 2.72
C GLU A 18 -9.60 -24.84 1.69
N GLN A 19 -9.34 -25.82 0.83
CA GLN A 19 -8.36 -25.70 -0.24
C GLN A 19 -8.77 -24.63 -1.26
N GLU A 20 -10.05 -24.59 -1.66
CA GLU A 20 -10.54 -23.64 -2.66
C GLU A 20 -10.56 -22.20 -2.12
N LEU A 21 -10.90 -22.02 -0.84
CA LEU A 21 -10.78 -20.73 -0.17
C LEU A 21 -9.32 -20.29 -0.09
N ARG A 22 -8.40 -21.19 0.27
CA ARG A 22 -6.96 -20.86 0.29
C ARG A 22 -6.46 -20.51 -1.10
N SER A 23 -6.73 -21.31 -2.13
CA SER A 23 -6.25 -21.06 -3.50
C SER A 23 -6.78 -19.73 -4.04
N THR A 24 -8.06 -19.43 -3.80
CA THR A 24 -8.72 -18.23 -4.31
C THR A 24 -8.24 -16.96 -3.61
N PHE A 25 -8.10 -17.00 -2.28
CA PHE A 25 -7.87 -15.79 -1.49
C PHE A 25 -6.41 -15.56 -1.09
N LEU A 26 -5.55 -16.58 -1.07
CA LEU A 26 -4.21 -16.43 -0.50
C LEU A 26 -3.36 -15.42 -1.27
N LEU A 27 -3.35 -15.47 -2.60
CA LEU A 27 -2.57 -14.53 -3.40
C LEU A 27 -3.10 -13.09 -3.27
N ALA A 28 -4.42 -12.91 -3.39
CA ALA A 28 -5.06 -11.61 -3.26
C ALA A 28 -4.87 -11.01 -1.85
N ASN A 29 -4.93 -11.84 -0.81
CA ASN A 29 -4.74 -11.43 0.57
C ASN A 29 -3.28 -11.04 0.86
N VAL A 30 -2.31 -11.80 0.35
CA VAL A 30 -0.87 -11.46 0.47
C VAL A 30 -0.59 -10.13 -0.23
N ALA A 31 -1.02 -9.96 -1.48
CA ALA A 31 -0.87 -8.72 -2.21
C ALA A 31 -1.53 -7.53 -1.49
N TYR A 32 -2.75 -7.71 -0.97
CA TYR A 32 -3.45 -6.70 -0.19
C TYR A 32 -2.70 -6.30 1.08
N ARG A 33 -2.15 -7.27 1.82
CA ARG A 33 -1.37 -7.02 3.05
C ARG A 33 -0.13 -6.20 2.75
N HIS A 34 0.65 -6.57 1.74
CA HIS A 34 1.83 -5.81 1.36
C HIS A 34 1.47 -4.41 0.86
N ARG A 35 0.41 -4.26 0.07
CA ARG A 35 -0.09 -2.96 -0.41
C ARG A 35 -0.53 -2.06 0.74
N SER A 36 -1.28 -2.61 1.70
CA SER A 36 -1.69 -1.89 2.91
C SER A 36 -0.50 -1.48 3.78
N SER A 37 0.47 -2.38 3.97
CA SER A 37 1.71 -2.08 4.71
C SER A 37 2.53 -0.99 4.02
N PHE A 38 2.65 -1.02 2.70
CA PHE A 38 3.34 0.02 1.92
C PHE A 38 2.70 1.39 2.16
N LEU A 39 1.38 1.50 2.03
CA LEU A 39 0.65 2.76 2.22
C LEU A 39 0.75 3.31 3.66
N ARG A 40 0.98 2.44 4.66
CA ARG A 40 1.14 2.80 6.07
C ARG A 40 2.60 2.98 6.50
N CYS A 41 3.56 2.68 5.63
CA CYS A 41 4.98 2.65 5.97
C CYS A 41 5.51 4.06 6.29
N LYS A 42 6.16 4.20 7.45
CA LYS A 42 6.76 5.46 7.95
C LYS A 42 8.22 5.23 8.32
N GLN A 43 9.09 6.21 8.07
CA GLN A 43 10.51 6.10 8.42
C GLN A 43 10.72 5.84 9.92
N GLY A 44 9.99 6.55 10.78
CA GLY A 44 10.11 6.40 12.24
C GLY A 44 11.52 6.77 12.73
N LYS A 45 12.15 5.87 13.49
CA LYS A 45 13.52 6.03 14.00
C LYS A 45 14.59 5.42 13.09
N ARG A 46 14.19 4.79 11.99
CA ARG A 46 15.10 4.08 11.07
C ARG A 46 15.91 5.05 10.22
N SER A 47 17.03 4.57 9.70
CA SER A 47 17.78 5.30 8.68
C SER A 47 16.90 5.49 7.43
N LEU A 48 17.24 6.48 6.61
CA LEU A 48 16.51 6.69 5.35
C LEU A 48 16.68 5.48 4.41
N GLN A 49 17.87 4.87 4.41
CA GLN A 49 18.17 3.70 3.60
C GLN A 49 17.31 2.50 4.01
N ASP A 50 17.20 2.20 5.30
CA ASP A 50 16.37 1.07 5.78
C ASP A 50 14.89 1.28 5.44
N TYR A 51 14.42 2.53 5.51
CA TYR A 51 13.06 2.89 5.13
C TYR A 51 12.80 2.68 3.64
N VAL A 52 13.71 3.16 2.78
CA VAL A 52 13.61 2.97 1.32
C VAL A 52 13.69 1.49 0.96
N MET A 53 14.57 0.74 1.62
CA MET A 53 14.69 -0.70 1.44
C MET A 53 13.39 -1.42 1.81
N GLU A 54 12.75 -1.05 2.93
CA GLU A 54 11.47 -1.63 3.32
C GLU A 54 10.36 -1.32 2.30
N LEU A 55 10.28 -0.09 1.79
CA LEU A 55 9.34 0.26 0.73
C LEU A 55 9.54 -0.62 -0.52
N HIS A 56 10.79 -0.80 -0.95
CA HIS A 56 11.11 -1.69 -2.09
C HIS A 56 10.76 -3.15 -1.82
N ASN A 57 11.05 -3.66 -0.62
CA ASN A 57 10.70 -5.02 -0.24
C ASN A 57 9.18 -5.24 -0.22
N LEU A 58 8.43 -4.26 0.28
CA LEU A 58 6.97 -4.29 0.27
C LEU A 58 6.42 -4.24 -1.16
N GLU A 59 7.00 -3.42 -2.04
CA GLU A 59 6.62 -3.38 -3.46
C GLU A 59 6.92 -4.70 -4.18
N ALA A 60 8.11 -5.27 -3.98
CA ALA A 60 8.51 -6.54 -4.59
C ALA A 60 7.67 -7.73 -4.11
N ALA A 61 7.18 -7.70 -2.86
CA ALA A 61 6.33 -8.73 -2.30
C ALA A 61 4.86 -8.63 -2.74
N MET A 62 4.44 -7.52 -3.37
CA MET A 62 3.10 -7.41 -3.93
C MET A 62 3.00 -8.28 -5.19
N ALA A 63 2.22 -9.35 -5.15
CA ALA A 63 1.82 -10.06 -6.35
C ALA A 63 0.85 -9.18 -7.16
N GLY A 64 1.19 -8.87 -8.41
CA GLY A 64 0.33 -8.09 -9.32
C GLY A 64 0.98 -6.82 -9.85
N ALA A 65 0.15 -5.89 -10.35
CA ALA A 65 0.65 -4.66 -10.95
C ALA A 65 1.32 -3.74 -9.91
N PRO A 66 2.49 -3.15 -10.24
CA PRO A 66 3.17 -2.22 -9.36
C PRO A 66 2.31 -0.98 -9.07
N LEU A 67 2.60 -0.32 -7.96
CA LEU A 67 1.97 0.96 -7.64
C LEU A 67 2.40 2.03 -8.64
N SER A 68 1.51 2.97 -8.93
CA SER A 68 1.85 4.12 -9.74
C SER A 68 2.88 5.00 -9.03
N GLU A 69 3.71 5.69 -9.81
CA GLU A 69 4.81 6.49 -9.28
C GLU A 69 4.32 7.62 -8.37
N ASP A 70 3.18 8.22 -8.69
CA ASP A 70 2.53 9.25 -7.88
C ASP A 70 2.14 8.74 -6.49
N VAL A 71 1.64 7.51 -6.37
CA VAL A 71 1.33 6.88 -5.08
C VAL A 71 2.62 6.63 -4.29
N LYS A 72 3.66 6.11 -4.95
CA LYS A 72 4.96 5.83 -4.31
C LYS A 72 5.62 7.09 -3.78
N VAL A 73 5.67 8.15 -4.58
CA VAL A 73 6.20 9.46 -4.19
C VAL A 73 5.39 10.04 -3.04
N THR A 74 4.06 9.93 -3.09
CA THR A 74 3.18 10.42 -2.01
C THR A 74 3.43 9.70 -0.69
N VAL A 75 3.52 8.36 -0.71
CA VAL A 75 3.82 7.55 0.48
C VAL A 75 5.20 7.89 1.04
N PHE A 76 6.21 8.00 0.18
CA PHE A 76 7.56 8.36 0.59
C PHE A 76 7.60 9.75 1.24
N MET A 77 6.98 10.75 0.61
CA MET A 77 6.94 12.14 1.11
C MET A 77 6.14 12.27 2.42
N ASP A 78 5.05 11.52 2.58
CA ASP A 78 4.25 11.51 3.81
C ASP A 78 4.92 10.67 4.91
N GLY A 79 5.76 9.70 4.54
CA GLY A 79 6.38 8.75 5.44
C GLY A 79 7.78 9.10 5.92
N VAL A 80 8.51 9.96 5.19
CA VAL A 80 9.80 10.48 5.62
C VAL A 80 9.65 11.34 6.88
N ARG A 81 10.57 11.18 7.83
CA ARG A 81 10.57 11.94 9.08
C ARG A 81 10.74 13.42 8.78
N THR A 82 10.02 14.26 9.52
CA THR A 82 10.21 15.72 9.48
C THR A 82 11.66 16.06 9.81
N GLY A 83 12.31 16.82 8.93
CA GLY A 83 13.73 17.14 9.05
C GLY A 83 14.33 17.66 7.74
N PRO A 84 15.66 17.83 7.69
CA PRO A 84 16.35 18.44 6.53
C PRO A 84 16.01 17.75 5.22
N VAL A 85 15.98 16.41 5.20
CA VAL A 85 15.64 15.62 4.00
C VAL A 85 14.26 15.98 3.47
N ARG A 86 13.23 15.99 4.34
CA ARG A 86 11.87 16.35 3.95
C ARG A 86 11.80 17.78 3.43
N THR A 87 12.45 18.72 4.12
CA THR A 87 12.49 20.14 3.72
C THR A 87 13.14 20.30 2.35
N GLU A 88 14.24 19.59 2.10
CA GLU A 88 14.98 19.69 0.84
C GLU A 88 14.19 19.09 -0.32
N LEU A 89 13.52 17.96 -0.10
CA LEU A 89 12.57 17.40 -1.06
C LEU A 89 11.46 18.41 -1.38
N PHE A 90 10.86 19.08 -0.39
CA PHE A 90 9.84 20.11 -0.65
C PHE A 90 10.37 21.34 -1.40
N ARG A 91 11.64 21.69 -1.25
CA ARG A 91 12.29 22.80 -1.97
C ARG A 91 12.50 22.47 -3.44
N HIS A 92 13.01 21.27 -3.73
CA HIS A 92 13.25 20.82 -5.10
C HIS A 92 11.97 20.35 -5.83
N CYS A 93 10.93 19.94 -5.09
CA CYS A 93 9.65 19.49 -5.67
C CYS A 93 8.62 20.63 -5.88
N HIS A 94 9.03 21.90 -6.00
CA HIS A 94 8.10 23.03 -6.23
C HIS A 94 7.54 23.13 -7.67
N VAL A 95 7.24 22.02 -8.33
CA VAL A 95 6.73 22.07 -9.71
C VAL A 95 5.52 21.14 -9.88
N GLY A 96 4.32 21.73 -9.75
CA GLY A 96 3.21 21.50 -10.69
C GLY A 96 2.49 20.15 -10.74
N GLY A 97 2.40 19.37 -9.66
CA GLY A 97 1.71 18.06 -9.67
C GLY A 97 0.77 17.79 -8.48
N PRO A 98 0.24 16.54 -8.31
CA PRO A 98 -0.73 16.11 -7.26
C PRO A 98 -0.32 16.43 -5.81
N LEU A 99 0.89 16.91 -5.61
CA LEU A 99 1.46 17.51 -4.39
C LEU A 99 0.70 18.70 -3.80
N ARG A 100 -0.36 19.25 -4.44
CA ARG A 100 -1.23 20.26 -3.80
C ARG A 100 -1.84 19.74 -2.49
N VAL A 101 -2.24 18.46 -2.44
CA VAL A 101 -2.79 17.82 -1.23
C VAL A 101 -1.72 17.70 -0.14
N LEU A 102 -0.47 17.38 -0.52
CA LEU A 102 0.67 17.28 0.41
C LEU A 102 1.05 18.66 0.99
N ARG A 103 0.96 19.74 0.20
CA ARG A 103 1.21 21.10 0.68
C ARG A 103 0.19 21.55 1.72
N ALA A 104 -1.10 21.26 1.51
CA ALA A 104 -2.15 21.55 2.50
C ALA A 104 -1.92 20.79 3.82
N ARG A 105 -1.47 19.53 3.74
CA ARG A 105 -1.17 18.69 4.92
C ARG A 105 0.08 19.14 5.68
N ALA A 106 1.11 19.62 4.96
CA ALA A 106 2.32 20.18 5.57
C ALA A 106 2.02 21.45 6.39
N HIS A 107 1.16 22.34 5.88
CA HIS A 107 0.73 23.53 6.62
C HIS A 107 -0.04 23.20 7.92
N ALA A 108 -0.79 22.09 7.94
CA ALA A 108 -1.46 21.61 9.16
C ALA A 108 -0.47 21.03 10.18
N SER A 109 0.50 20.24 9.72
CA SER A 109 1.51 19.61 10.60
C SER A 109 2.46 20.62 11.27
N CYS A 110 2.78 21.75 10.62
CA CYS A 110 3.60 22.81 11.24
C CYS A 110 2.84 23.63 12.30
N ARG A 111 1.50 23.55 12.35
CA ARG A 111 0.67 24.31 13.29
C ARG A 111 0.37 23.52 14.58
N SER A 112 0.74 22.24 14.64
CA SER A 112 0.46 21.33 15.76
C SER A 112 1.70 20.96 16.58
N ASN A 113 2.82 21.65 16.39
CA ASN A 113 4.07 21.45 17.14
C ASN A 113 4.53 22.75 17.79
#